data_AF-H0A6F4-F1
#
_entry.id   AF-H0A6F4-F1
#
_cell.length_a   1.000
_cell.length_b   1.000
_cell.length_c   1.000
_cell.angle_alpha   90.00
_cell.angle_beta   90.00
_cell.angle_gamma   90.00
#
_symmetry.space_group_name_H-M   'P 1'
#
loop_
_entity.id
_entity.type
_entity.pdbx_description
1 polymer ?
#
loop_
_entity_poly.entity_id
_entity_poly.type
_entity_poly.pdbx_seq_one_letter_code
_entity_poly.pdbx_strand_id
1 'polypeptide(L)'
;MQRGWQLVADDQVALSERAGTLEAEAPSELAGLLEVRGIGLFQGLPHSAATLRLAVLLVGRDEVPRLPEPRTFKALGSSLPLVALHPFDCSAPAKIELALAAAEARLGLRAGAFAEA
;
A
#
# COMPACT_ATOMS: atom_id res chain seq x y z
N MET A 1 5.93 -7.95 -14.12
CA MET A 1 5.06 -6.90 -13.56
C MET A 1 3.75 -6.89 -14.35
N GLN A 2 2.67 -7.47 -13.82
CA GLN A 2 1.48 -7.81 -14.64
C GLN A 2 0.45 -6.68 -14.81
N ARG A 3 0.57 -5.56 -14.08
CA ARG A 3 -0.45 -4.49 -14.05
C ARG A 3 0.11 -3.06 -14.10
N GLY A 4 1.36 -2.90 -14.55
CA GLY A 4 2.03 -1.59 -14.64
C GLY A 4 2.60 -1.03 -13.33
N TRP A 5 2.44 -1.73 -12.21
CA TRP A 5 3.05 -1.36 -10.92
C TRP A 5 4.56 -1.64 -10.91
N GLN A 6 5.31 -0.75 -10.26
CA GLN A 6 6.75 -0.88 -10.03
C GLN A 6 7.03 -1.20 -8.57
N LEU A 7 8.08 -1.99 -8.32
CA LEU A 7 8.55 -2.29 -6.97
C LEU A 7 9.14 -1.02 -6.33
N VAL A 8 8.89 -0.83 -5.03
CA VAL A 8 9.61 0.17 -4.22
C VAL A 8 10.63 -0.56 -3.36
N ALA A 9 10.14 -1.48 -2.51
CA ALA A 9 10.93 -2.31 -1.62
C ALA A 9 10.15 -3.58 -1.25
N ASP A 10 10.85 -4.57 -0.70
CA ASP A 10 10.29 -5.79 -0.11
C ASP A 10 10.86 -5.96 1.31
N ASP A 11 10.07 -6.59 2.21
CA ASP A 11 10.35 -6.83 3.64
C ASP A 11 10.54 -5.56 4.51
N GLN A 12 11.45 -4.66 4.16
CA GLN A 12 11.71 -3.41 4.88
C GLN A 12 11.61 -2.21 3.96
N VAL A 13 11.05 -1.12 4.48
CA VAL A 13 10.85 0.14 3.77
C VAL A 13 11.46 1.26 4.58
N ALA A 14 12.34 2.04 3.97
CA ALA A 14 12.85 3.28 4.56
C ALA A 14 11.81 4.39 4.33
N LEU A 15 11.31 4.97 5.42
CA LEU A 15 10.38 6.08 5.38
C LEU A 15 11.10 7.39 5.70
N SER A 16 10.78 8.43 4.94
CA SER A 16 11.11 9.81 5.29
C SER A 16 9.88 10.70 5.18
N GLU A 17 9.84 11.78 5.93
CA GLU A 17 8.80 12.80 5.83
C GLU A 17 9.40 14.05 5.19
N ARG A 18 8.69 14.61 4.20
CA ARG A 18 9.04 15.86 3.54
C ARG A 18 7.78 16.68 3.29
N ALA A 19 7.68 17.86 3.90
CA ALA A 19 6.59 18.82 3.66
C ALA A 19 5.17 18.24 3.85
N GLY A 20 5.00 17.39 4.85
CA GLY A 20 3.77 16.68 5.20
C GLY A 20 3.56 15.37 4.46
N THR A 21 4.39 15.01 3.47
CA THR A 21 4.26 13.75 2.71
C THR A 21 5.23 12.68 3.19
N LEU A 22 4.74 11.44 3.26
CA LEU A 22 5.59 10.28 3.49
C LEU A 22 6.16 9.80 2.16
N GLU A 23 7.48 9.73 2.07
CA GLU A 23 8.20 9.11 0.98
C GLU A 23 8.72 7.74 1.43
N ALA A 24 8.67 6.77 0.52
CA ALA A 24 9.14 5.42 0.73
C ALA A 24 10.20 5.04 -0.30
N GLU A 25 11.26 4.39 0.16
CA GLU A 25 12.30 3.81 -0.70
C GLU A 25 12.81 2.49 -0.09
N ALA A 26 13.53 1.70 -0.90
CA ALA A 26 14.22 0.53 -0.40
C ALA A 26 15.48 0.92 0.39
N PRO A 27 15.75 0.28 1.54
CA PRO A 27 17.09 0.29 2.14
C PRO A 27 18.13 -0.22 1.12
N SER A 28 19.35 0.34 1.16
CA SER A 28 20.40 0.05 0.18
C SER A 28 20.70 -1.44 0.01
N GLU A 29 20.72 -2.19 1.12
CA GLU A 29 21.02 -3.62 1.14
C GLU A 29 19.90 -4.49 0.56
N LEU A 30 18.68 -3.95 0.44
CA LEU A 30 17.48 -4.67 -0.01
C LEU A 30 16.95 -4.16 -1.37
N ALA A 31 17.63 -3.17 -1.96
CA ALA A 31 17.20 -2.52 -3.18
C ALA A 31 17.12 -3.50 -4.36
N GLY A 32 15.94 -3.60 -4.98
CA GLY A 32 15.69 -4.49 -6.11
C GLY A 32 15.72 -5.98 -5.79
N LEU A 33 15.69 -6.35 -4.50
CA LEU A 33 15.50 -7.72 -4.04
C LEU A 33 14.00 -8.01 -3.83
N LEU A 34 13.60 -9.27 -4.06
CA LEU A 34 12.24 -9.76 -3.79
C LEU A 34 12.28 -11.26 -3.48
N GLU A 35 11.82 -11.65 -2.29
CA GLU A 35 11.66 -13.07 -1.97
C GLU A 35 10.32 -13.58 -2.49
N VAL A 36 10.36 -14.59 -3.36
CA VAL A 36 9.15 -15.33 -3.76
C VAL A 36 9.21 -16.72 -3.15
N ARG A 37 8.51 -16.89 -2.03
CA ARG A 37 8.46 -18.16 -1.30
C ARG A 37 8.06 -19.33 -2.22
N GLY A 38 8.81 -20.43 -2.13
CA GLY A 38 8.65 -21.60 -3.00
C GLY A 38 9.34 -21.48 -4.37
N ILE A 39 9.90 -20.31 -4.71
CA ILE A 39 10.67 -20.09 -5.94
C ILE A 39 12.12 -19.68 -5.61
N GLY A 40 12.30 -18.66 -4.77
CA GLY A 40 13.62 -18.17 -4.35
C GLY A 40 13.71 -16.66 -4.25
N LEU A 41 14.94 -16.15 -4.10
CA LEU A 41 15.24 -14.72 -4.01
C LEU A 41 15.62 -14.17 -5.40
N PHE A 42 14.90 -13.15 -5.85
CA PHE A 42 15.20 -12.41 -7.07
C PHE A 42 16.04 -11.18 -6.73
N GLN A 43 16.91 -10.77 -7.67
CA GLN A 43 17.77 -9.60 -7.54
C GLN A 43 17.82 -8.81 -8.85
N GLY A 44 18.14 -7.51 -8.75
CA GLY A 44 18.23 -6.62 -9.90
C GLY A 44 16.87 -6.22 -10.50
N LEU A 45 15.79 -6.31 -9.71
CA LEU A 45 14.47 -5.87 -10.15
C LEU A 45 14.42 -4.34 -10.28
N PRO A 46 13.79 -3.80 -11.35
CA PRO A 46 13.54 -2.37 -11.46
C PRO A 46 12.71 -1.87 -10.29
N HIS A 47 13.20 -0.83 -9.61
CA HIS A 47 12.54 -0.22 -8.46
C HIS A 47 12.71 1.29 -8.47
N SER A 48 11.86 2.00 -7.73
CA SER A 48 11.90 3.46 -7.58
C SER A 48 11.33 3.87 -6.23
N ALA A 49 11.74 5.04 -5.73
CA ALA A 49 11.08 5.64 -4.57
C ALA A 49 9.65 6.08 -4.93
N ALA A 50 8.76 6.13 -3.95
CA ALA A 50 7.37 6.52 -4.14
C ALA A 50 6.82 7.31 -2.95
N THR A 51 5.96 8.28 -3.25
CA THR A 51 5.17 8.95 -2.23
C THR A 51 4.02 8.05 -1.78
N LEU A 52 3.88 7.87 -0.47
CA LEU A 52 2.80 7.06 0.10
C LEU A 52 1.49 7.85 0.15
N ARG A 53 0.40 7.18 -0.26
CA ARG A 53 -0.96 7.72 -0.30
C ARG A 53 -2.02 6.83 0.34
N LEU A 54 -1.72 5.55 0.52
CA LEU A 54 -2.62 4.55 1.07
C LEU A 54 -1.82 3.53 1.88
N ALA A 55 -2.34 3.14 3.04
CA ALA A 55 -1.89 1.97 3.77
C ALA A 55 -2.93 0.85 3.66
N VAL A 56 -2.47 -0.39 3.50
CA VAL A 56 -3.33 -1.57 3.42
C VAL A 56 -2.88 -2.55 4.50
N LEU A 57 -3.77 -2.86 5.44
CA LEU A 57 -3.56 -3.90 6.45
C LEU A 57 -4.13 -5.21 5.92
N LEU A 58 -3.30 -6.25 5.87
CA LEU A 58 -3.73 -7.59 5.47
C LEU A 58 -4.29 -8.33 6.70
N VAL A 59 -5.55 -8.78 6.64
CA VAL A 59 -6.28 -9.38 7.77
C VAL A 59 -6.98 -10.69 7.38
N GLY A 60 -7.51 -11.43 8.37
CA GLY A 60 -8.40 -12.56 8.15
C GLY A 60 -9.66 -12.17 7.38
N ARG A 61 -10.30 -13.12 6.68
CA ARG A 61 -11.49 -12.81 5.87
C ARG A 61 -12.65 -12.28 6.71
N ASP A 62 -12.81 -12.85 7.90
CA ASP A 62 -13.79 -12.51 8.92
C ASP A 62 -13.57 -11.11 9.54
N GLU A 63 -12.35 -10.58 9.46
CA GLU A 63 -12.00 -9.25 9.94
C GLU A 63 -12.23 -8.14 8.90
N VAL A 64 -12.54 -8.49 7.65
CA VAL A 64 -12.83 -7.50 6.60
C VAL A 64 -14.24 -6.94 6.77
N PRO A 65 -14.42 -5.65 7.11
CA PRO A 65 -15.75 -5.08 7.31
C PRO A 65 -16.49 -4.99 5.97
N ARG A 66 -17.80 -5.29 5.98
CA ARG A 66 -18.66 -5.10 4.80
C ARG A 66 -18.72 -3.63 4.35
N LEU A 67 -18.75 -2.71 5.32
CA LEU A 67 -18.66 -1.26 5.10
C LEU A 67 -17.65 -0.70 6.13
N PRO A 68 -16.42 -0.36 5.72
CA PRO A 68 -15.38 0.11 6.63
C PRO A 68 -15.64 1.55 7.12
N GLU A 69 -15.32 1.84 8.37
CA GLU A 69 -15.18 3.21 8.86
C GLU A 69 -13.82 3.80 8.46
N PRO A 70 -13.68 5.14 8.32
CA PRO A 70 -12.40 5.79 8.07
C PRO A 70 -11.37 5.47 9.17
N ARG A 71 -10.17 5.07 8.74
CA ARG A 71 -9.03 4.79 9.63
C ARG A 71 -7.76 5.40 9.06
N THR A 72 -6.79 5.66 9.93
CA THR A 72 -5.50 6.24 9.54
C THR A 72 -4.33 5.39 10.00
N PHE A 73 -3.35 5.20 9.13
CA PHE A 73 -1.98 4.82 9.48
C PHE A 73 -1.18 6.09 9.78
N LYS A 74 -0.33 6.07 10.81
CA LYS A 74 0.48 7.24 11.22
C LYS A 74 1.94 6.84 11.27
N ALA A 75 2.80 7.65 10.66
CA ALA A 75 4.25 7.50 10.71
C ALA A 75 4.91 8.88 10.55
N LEU A 76 6.02 9.11 11.26
CA LEU A 76 6.84 10.33 11.15
C LEU A 76 6.04 11.66 11.23
N GLY A 77 4.95 11.69 12.00
CA GLY A 77 4.09 12.88 12.12
C GLY A 77 3.05 13.06 11.01
N SER A 78 3.10 12.26 9.95
CA SER A 78 2.11 12.24 8.87
C SER A 78 1.09 11.11 9.02
N SER A 79 -0.05 11.24 8.36
CA SER A 79 -1.11 10.23 8.35
C SER A 79 -1.57 9.89 6.94
N LEU A 80 -1.85 8.61 6.71
CA LEU A 80 -2.42 8.08 5.47
C LEU A 80 -3.73 7.37 5.76
N PRO A 81 -4.69 7.35 4.84
CA PRO A 81 -5.83 6.45 4.90
C PRO A 81 -5.39 4.98 5.05
N LEU A 82 -6.10 4.21 5.87
CA LEU A 82 -5.86 2.80 6.13
C LEU A 82 -7.09 1.96 5.80
N VAL A 83 -6.91 0.96 4.95
CA VAL A 83 -7.95 -0.04 4.66
C VAL A 83 -7.50 -1.44 5.07
N ALA A 84 -8.44 -2.28 5.50
CA ALA A 84 -8.19 -3.68 5.82
C ALA A 84 -8.69 -4.57 4.66
N LEU A 85 -7.84 -5.47 4.16
CA LEU A 85 -8.17 -6.38 3.06
C LEU A 85 -7.72 -7.81 3.39
N HIS A 86 -8.43 -8.79 2.83
CA HIS A 86 -7.99 -10.18 2.85
C HIS A 86 -7.02 -10.44 1.69
N PRO A 87 -5.76 -10.87 1.96
CA PRO A 87 -4.71 -10.96 0.94
C PRO A 87 -5.00 -11.97 -0.17
N PHE A 88 -5.76 -13.03 0.12
CA PHE A 88 -5.98 -14.13 -0.82
C PHE A 88 -7.26 -13.99 -1.67
N ASP A 89 -7.93 -12.83 -1.61
CA ASP A 89 -8.95 -12.51 -2.60
C ASP A 89 -8.28 -12.32 -3.98
N CYS A 90 -8.75 -13.02 -5.02
CA CYS A 90 -8.29 -12.79 -6.40
C CYS A 90 -8.43 -11.31 -6.83
N SER A 91 -9.42 -10.61 -6.24
CA SER A 91 -9.68 -9.20 -6.48
C SER A 91 -8.82 -8.22 -5.65
N ALA A 92 -7.95 -8.70 -4.74
CA ALA A 92 -7.20 -7.83 -3.84
C ALA A 92 -6.39 -6.74 -4.57
N PRO A 93 -5.66 -7.03 -5.67
CA PRO A 93 -5.00 -5.98 -6.44
C PRO A 93 -5.97 -4.93 -6.97
N ALA A 94 -7.10 -5.34 -7.57
CA ALA A 94 -8.10 -4.41 -8.10
C ALA A 94 -8.76 -3.55 -6.99
N LYS A 95 -8.95 -4.11 -5.79
CA LYS A 95 -9.43 -3.35 -4.63
C LYS A 95 -8.43 -2.28 -4.20
N ILE A 96 -7.13 -2.59 -4.22
CA ILE A 96 -6.06 -1.63 -3.90
C ILE A 96 -6.00 -0.52 -4.97
N GLU A 97 -6.16 -0.85 -6.25
CA GLU A 97 -6.19 0.14 -7.34
C GLU A 97 -7.32 1.17 -7.15
N LEU A 98 -8.54 0.70 -6.82
CA LEU A 98 -9.68 1.57 -6.53
C LEU A 98 -9.48 2.39 -5.25
N ALA A 99 -8.96 1.78 -4.20
CA ALA A 99 -8.67 2.45 -2.93
C ALA A 99 -7.63 3.56 -3.09
N LEU A 100 -6.57 3.32 -3.85
CA LEU A 100 -5.53 4.30 -4.13
C LEU A 100 -6.09 5.45 -4.98
N ALA A 101 -6.92 5.15 -5.98
CA ALA A 101 -7.60 6.17 -6.77
C ALA A 101 -8.53 7.05 -5.92
N ALA A 102 -9.24 6.47 -4.95
CA ALA A 102 -10.06 7.23 -4.01
C ALA A 102 -9.20 8.09 -3.06
N ALA A 103 -8.12 7.54 -2.51
CA ALA A 103 -7.20 8.27 -1.63
C ALA A 103 -6.52 9.45 -2.32
N GLU A 104 -6.33 9.38 -3.64
CA GLU A 104 -5.79 10.46 -4.48
C GLU A 104 -6.89 11.37 -5.06
N ALA A 105 -8.14 11.23 -4.61
CA ALA A 105 -9.30 11.99 -5.10
C ALA A 105 -9.55 11.86 -6.62
N ARG A 106 -9.03 10.81 -7.27
CA ARG A 106 -9.27 10.50 -8.68
C ARG A 106 -10.62 9.82 -8.91
N LEU A 107 -11.16 9.16 -7.89
CA LEU A 107 -12.48 8.56 -7.88
C LEU A 107 -13.22 8.91 -6.58
N GLY A 108 -14.52 9.21 -6.68
CA GLY A 108 -15.36 9.48 -5.51
C GLY A 108 -15.86 8.17 -4.86
N LEU A 109 -15.76 8.09 -3.53
CA LEU A 109 -16.40 7.04 -2.74
C LEU A 109 -17.63 7.61 -2.05
N ARG A 110 -18.80 6.96 -2.20
CA ARG A 110 -20.05 7.44 -1.59
C ARG A 110 -20.16 7.17 -0.08
N ALA A 111 -19.59 6.07 0.39
CA ALA A 111 -19.60 5.66 1.78
C ALA A 111 -18.45 4.68 2.04
N GLY A 112 -17.85 4.72 3.23
CA GLY A 112 -16.83 3.78 3.67
C GLY A 112 -15.53 4.44 4.09
N ALA A 113 -14.41 3.76 3.85
CA ALA A 113 -13.08 4.07 4.41
C ALA A 113 -12.50 5.44 4.07
N PHE A 114 -13.04 6.13 3.07
CA PHE A 114 -12.60 7.45 2.61
C PHE A 114 -13.74 8.48 2.61
N ALA A 115 -14.90 8.15 3.17
CA ALA A 115 -15.95 9.14 3.31
C ALA A 115 -15.47 10.21 4.31
N GLU A 116 -15.52 11.48 3.90
CA GLU A 116 -15.38 12.59 4.83
C GLU A 116 -16.46 12.42 5.92
N ALA A 117 -16.04 12.57 7.18
CA ALA A 117 -16.96 12.55 8.30
C ALA A 117 -17.84 13.81 8.30
#